data_AF-A0A9F3QW63-F1
#
_entry.id   AF-A0A9F3QW63-F1
#
_cell.length_a   1.000
_cell.length_b   1.000
_cell.length_c   1.000
_cell.angle_alpha   90.00
_cell.angle_beta   90.00
_cell.angle_gamma   90.00
#
_symmetry.space_group_name_H-M   'P 1'
#
loop_
_entity.id
_entity.type
_entity.pdbx_description
1 polymer ?
#
loop_
_entity_poly.entity_id
_entity_poly.type
_entity_poly.pdbx_seq_one_letter_code
_entity_poly.pdbx_strand_id
1 'polypeptide(L)'
;MEQSYRSTITIYKNILEQFNPALEKLIYLGNKYLRAFHALSEAADVYFTAIQKIGEQALQSSTSQVLGEILIQMSDTQMHLNRNLEVVVSILDISLRTGRCRREL
;
A
#
# COMPACT_ATOMS: atom_id res chain seq x y z
N MET A 1 7.23 34.87 -34.66
CA MET A 1 8.21 33.75 -34.51
C MET A 1 8.76 33.70 -33.08
N GLU A 2 9.27 34.82 -32.55
CA GLU A 2 9.77 34.96 -31.17
C GLU A 2 8.83 34.46 -30.05
N GLN A 3 7.53 34.75 -30.13
CA GLN A 3 6.59 34.36 -29.09
C GLN A 3 6.38 32.83 -29.00
N SER A 4 6.39 32.13 -30.14
CA SER A 4 6.30 30.66 -30.16
C SER A 4 7.57 30.01 -29.59
N TYR A 5 8.75 30.59 -29.90
CA TYR A 5 10.03 30.16 -29.36
C TYR A 5 10.11 30.34 -27.84
N ARG A 6 9.68 31.51 -27.32
CA ARG A 6 9.61 31.80 -25.88
C ARG A 6 8.64 30.87 -25.14
N SER A 7 7.47 30.60 -25.71
CA SER A 7 6.52 29.65 -25.14
C SER A 7 7.11 28.24 -25.06
N THR A 8 7.79 27.80 -26.13
CA THR A 8 8.42 26.48 -26.19
C THR A 8 9.50 26.32 -25.11
N ILE A 9 10.40 27.31 -24.96
CA ILE A 9 11.43 27.29 -23.90
C ILE A 9 10.80 27.28 -22.51
N THR A 10 9.74 28.06 -22.29
CA THR A 10 9.06 28.13 -20.99
C THR A 10 8.45 26.77 -20.62
N ILE A 11 7.87 26.06 -21.58
CA ILE A 11 7.34 24.71 -21.37
C ILE A 11 8.47 23.75 -20.96
N TYR A 12 9.59 23.74 -21.69
CA TYR A 12 10.73 22.89 -21.34
C TYR A 12 11.29 23.21 -19.96
N LYS A 13 11.41 24.50 -19.61
CA LYS A 13 11.83 24.92 -18.26
C LYS A 13 10.86 24.43 -17.19
N ASN A 14 9.56 24.59 -17.39
CA ASN A 14 8.55 24.11 -16.43
C ASN A 14 8.60 22.59 -16.24
N ILE A 15 8.83 21.82 -17.31
CA ILE A 15 8.99 20.36 -17.21
C ILE A 15 10.21 20.01 -16.35
N LEU A 16 11.35 20.63 -16.64
CA LEU A 16 12.61 20.31 -15.96
C LEU A 16 12.65 20.80 -14.51
N GLU A 17 12.15 22.00 -14.25
CA GLU A 17 12.32 22.70 -12.97
C GLU A 17 11.13 22.48 -12.01
N GLN A 18 9.94 22.13 -12.51
CA GLN A 18 8.75 21.94 -11.66
C GLN A 18 8.18 20.52 -11.75
N PHE A 19 7.90 20.04 -12.97
CA PHE A 19 7.22 18.76 -13.14
C PHE A 19 8.09 17.56 -12.73
N ASN A 20 9.34 17.51 -13.20
CA ASN A 20 10.26 16.41 -12.87
C ASN A 20 10.54 16.32 -11.36
N PRO A 21 10.86 17.41 -10.64
CA PRO A 21 10.99 17.36 -9.18
C PRO A 21 9.70 16.97 -8.45
N ALA A 22 8.54 17.41 -8.95
CA ALA A 22 7.25 17.02 -8.37
C ALA A 22 6.98 15.51 -8.53
N LEU A 23 7.30 14.92 -9.69
CA LEU A 23 7.21 13.48 -9.92
C LEU A 23 8.18 12.70 -9.02
N GLU A 24 9.42 13.16 -8.85
CA GLU A 24 10.37 12.52 -7.95
C GLU A 24 9.87 12.52 -6.50
N LYS A 25 9.29 13.65 -6.05
CA LYS A 25 8.65 13.75 -4.75
C LYS A 25 7.45 12.81 -4.62
N LEU A 26 6.63 12.67 -5.67
CA LEU A 26 5.50 11.75 -5.69
C LEU A 26 5.97 10.29 -5.54
N ILE A 27 7.00 9.88 -6.26
CA ILE A 27 7.60 8.54 -6.16
C ILE A 27 8.15 8.32 -4.74
N TYR A 28 8.85 9.30 -4.18
CA TYR A 28 9.38 9.23 -2.83
C TYR A 28 8.26 9.03 -1.78
N LEU A 29 7.18 9.81 -1.87
CA LEU A 29 6.03 9.69 -0.97
C LEU A 29 5.30 8.36 -1.17
N GLY A 30 5.13 7.90 -2.41
CA GLY A 30 4.58 6.59 -2.72
C GLY A 30 5.38 5.45 -2.07
N ASN A 31 6.71 5.48 -2.18
CA ASN A 31 7.59 4.50 -1.54
C ASN A 31 7.50 4.53 -0.01
N LYS A 32 7.38 5.72 0.60
CA LYS A 32 7.16 5.84 2.04
C LYS A 32 5.81 5.24 2.46
N TYR A 33 4.76 5.51 1.69
CA TYR A 33 3.43 4.96 1.92
C TYR A 33 3.46 3.42 1.86
N LEU A 34 4.10 2.84 0.84
CA LEU A 34 4.22 1.39 0.70
C LEU A 34 4.94 0.74 1.89
N ARG A 35 6.03 1.36 2.36
CA ARG A 35 6.76 0.87 3.55
C ARG A 35 5.92 0.95 4.82
N ALA A 36 5.21 2.06 5.03
CA ALA A 36 4.33 2.22 6.18
C ALA A 36 3.19 1.20 6.15
N PHE A 37 2.64 0.94 4.96
CA PHE A 37 1.61 -0.06 4.76
C PHE A 37 2.12 -1.48 5.04
N HIS A 38 3.32 -1.82 4.58
CA HIS A 38 3.93 -3.12 4.88
C HIS A 38 4.11 -3.34 6.38
N ALA A 39 4.65 -2.34 7.10
CA ALA A 39 4.78 -2.42 8.55
C ALA A 39 3.43 -2.56 9.26
N LEU A 40 2.38 -1.89 8.75
CA LEU A 40 1.02 -2.04 9.26
C LEU A 40 0.46 -3.45 8.99
N SER A 41 0.71 -4.01 7.80
CA SER A 41 0.33 -5.38 7.44
C SER A 41 0.93 -6.40 8.39
N GLU A 42 2.24 -6.30 8.65
CA GLU A 42 2.95 -7.19 9.59
C GLU A 42 2.40 -7.05 11.01
N ALA A 43 2.16 -5.83 11.48
CA ALA A 43 1.58 -5.59 12.81
C ALA A 43 0.15 -6.15 12.92
N ALA A 44 -0.66 -6.00 11.86
CA ALA A 44 -2.00 -6.57 11.80
C ALA A 44 -1.96 -8.10 11.83
N ASP A 45 -1.06 -8.74 11.09
CA ASP A 45 -0.91 -10.20 11.08
C ASP A 45 -0.63 -10.75 12.48
N VAL A 46 0.30 -10.12 13.22
CA VAL A 46 0.58 -10.49 14.62
C VAL A 46 -0.64 -10.28 15.52
N TYR A 47 -1.34 -9.15 15.37
CA TYR A 47 -2.52 -8.84 16.17
C TYR A 47 -3.66 -9.85 15.94
N PHE A 48 -4.02 -10.12 14.69
CA PHE A 48 -5.12 -11.02 14.37
C PHE A 48 -4.77 -12.49 14.60
N THR A 49 -3.50 -12.88 14.50
CA THR A 49 -3.04 -14.20 14.97
C THR A 49 -3.25 -14.37 16.48
N ALA A 50 -3.00 -13.31 17.27
CA ALA A 50 -3.26 -13.35 18.71
C ALA A 50 -4.76 -13.43 19.02
N ILE A 51 -5.61 -12.69 18.30
CA ILE A 51 -7.08 -12.77 18.43
C ILE A 51 -7.59 -14.16 18.05
N GLN A 52 -7.07 -14.77 17.00
CA GLN A 52 -7.44 -16.14 16.61
C GLN A 52 -7.16 -17.14 17.73
N LYS A 53 -5.98 -17.07 18.38
CA LYS A 53 -5.65 -17.93 19.53
C LYS A 53 -6.59 -17.74 20.71
N ILE A 54 -7.01 -16.49 20.99
CA ILE A 54 -8.02 -16.22 22.03
C ILE A 54 -9.37 -16.83 21.62
N GLY A 55 -9.72 -16.75 20.34
CA GLY A 55 -10.91 -17.39 19.78
C GLY A 55 -10.89 -18.91 19.95
N GLU A 56 -9.76 -19.56 19.66
CA GLU A 56 -9.55 -21.01 19.85
C GLU A 56 -9.72 -21.42 21.32
N GLN A 57 -9.20 -20.61 22.27
CA GLN A 57 -9.39 -20.85 23.70
C GLN A 57 -10.86 -20.70 24.12
N ALA A 58 -11.54 -19.65 23.63
CA ALA A 58 -12.95 -19.41 23.92
C ALA A 58 -13.86 -20.50 23.32
N LEU A 59 -13.44 -21.13 22.21
CA LEU A 59 -14.13 -22.26 21.58
C LEU A 59 -14.14 -23.52 22.44
N GLN A 60 -13.07 -23.74 23.23
CA GLN A 60 -12.96 -24.89 24.14
C GLN A 60 -13.77 -24.71 25.44
N SER A 61 -14.28 -23.51 25.71
CA SER A 61 -15.10 -23.22 26.88
C SER A 61 -16.57 -23.59 26.63
N SER A 62 -17.27 -24.03 27.68
CA SER A 62 -18.68 -24.45 27.60
C SER A 62 -19.67 -23.30 27.46
N THR A 63 -19.29 -22.06 27.77
CA THR A 63 -20.19 -20.90 27.80
C THR A 63 -19.88 -19.85 26.75
N SER A 64 -18.70 -19.90 26.12
CA SER A 64 -18.20 -18.86 25.22
C SER A 64 -17.90 -19.33 23.80
N GLN A 65 -18.44 -20.48 23.38
CA GLN A 65 -18.17 -21.07 22.06
C GLN A 65 -18.49 -20.12 20.90
N VAL A 66 -19.68 -19.49 20.95
CA VAL A 66 -20.12 -18.53 19.92
C VAL A 66 -19.17 -17.32 19.84
N LEU A 67 -18.67 -16.85 20.99
CA LEU A 67 -17.67 -15.78 21.00
C LEU A 67 -16.36 -16.24 20.35
N GLY A 68 -15.93 -17.48 20.62
CA GLY A 68 -14.76 -18.08 19.97
C GLY A 68 -14.91 -18.15 18.45
N GLU A 69 -16.06 -18.60 17.95
CA GLU A 69 -16.36 -18.66 16.52
C GLU A 69 -16.28 -17.27 15.88
N ILE A 70 -16.86 -16.25 16.51
CA ILE A 70 -16.82 -14.86 16.01
C ILE A 70 -15.37 -14.35 15.95
N LEU A 71 -14.56 -14.56 16.98
CA LEU A 71 -13.17 -14.09 17.01
C LEU A 71 -12.30 -14.74 15.94
N ILE A 72 -12.50 -16.04 15.69
CA ILE A 72 -11.81 -16.75 14.61
C ILE A 72 -12.25 -16.21 13.25
N GLN A 73 -13.56 -16.07 13.01
CA GLN A 73 -14.09 -15.52 11.76
C GLN A 73 -13.59 -14.09 11.48
N MET A 74 -13.54 -13.24 12.50
CA MET A 74 -13.01 -11.88 12.37
C MET A 74 -11.53 -11.89 11.99
N SER A 75 -10.74 -12.79 12.59
CA SER A 75 -9.32 -12.93 12.30
C SER A 75 -9.08 -13.42 10.87
N ASP A 76 -9.83 -14.44 10.44
CA ASP A 76 -9.74 -14.99 9.07
C ASP A 76 -10.14 -13.96 8.01
N THR A 77 -11.21 -13.20 8.28
CA THR A 77 -11.66 -12.13 7.38
C THR A 77 -10.58 -11.06 7.22
N GLN A 78 -9.97 -10.61 8.32
CA GLN A 78 -8.91 -9.62 8.25
C GLN A 78 -7.66 -10.16 7.55
N MET A 79 -7.22 -11.38 7.86
CA MET A 79 -6.06 -11.99 7.21
C MET A 79 -6.28 -12.15 5.70
N HIS A 80 -7.49 -12.51 5.26
CA HIS A 80 -7.81 -12.56 3.84
C HIS A 80 -7.73 -11.18 3.19
N LEU A 81 -8.32 -10.15 3.80
CA LEU A 81 -8.24 -8.77 3.30
C LEU A 81 -6.79 -8.29 3.21
N ASN A 82 -5.98 -8.59 4.24
CA ASN A 82 -4.58 -8.19 4.29
C ASN A 82 -3.75 -8.80 3.15
N ARG A 83 -3.93 -10.10 2.87
CA ARG A 83 -3.30 -10.78 1.72
C ARG A 83 -3.69 -10.19 0.37
N ASN A 84 -4.96 -9.82 0.19
CA ASN A 84 -5.41 -9.17 -1.05
C ASN A 84 -4.75 -7.79 -1.24
N LEU A 85 -4.56 -7.05 -0.15
CA LEU A 85 -3.89 -5.75 -0.15
C LEU A 85 -2.38 -5.86 -0.43
N GLU A 86 -1.71 -6.89 0.08
CA GLU A 86 -0.29 -7.15 -0.20
C GLU A 86 0.00 -7.37 -1.69
N VAL A 87 -0.91 -8.00 -2.42
CA VAL A 87 -0.78 -8.17 -3.89
C VAL A 87 -0.79 -6.81 -4.59
N VAL A 88 -1.71 -5.91 -4.21
CA VAL A 88 -1.81 -4.56 -4.79
C VAL A 88 -0.56 -3.73 -4.48
N VAL A 89 -0.06 -3.80 -3.25
CA VAL A 89 1.16 -3.13 -2.80
C VAL A 89 2.39 -3.65 -3.55
N SER A 90 2.47 -4.96 -3.76
CA SER A 90 3.55 -5.59 -4.53
C SER A 90 3.54 -5.14 -6.00
N ILE A 91 2.36 -5.04 -6.62
CA ILE A 91 2.21 -4.52 -7.99
C ILE A 91 2.65 -3.05 -8.05
N LEU A 92 2.32 -2.25 -7.04
CA LEU A 92 2.71 -0.84 -6.97
C LEU A 92 4.24 -0.68 -6.80
N ASP A 93 4.86 -1.45 -5.89
CA ASP A 93 6.33 -1.44 -5.69
C ASP A 93 7.07 -1.85 -6.97
N ILE A 94 6.62 -2.92 -7.64
CA ILE A 94 7.18 -3.34 -8.93
C ILE A 94 7.02 -2.24 -9.98
N SER A 95 5.84 -1.61 -10.06
CA SER A 95 5.56 -0.56 -11.06
C SER A 95 6.41 0.70 -10.84
N LEU A 96 6.62 1.09 -9.58
CA LEU A 96 7.50 2.19 -9.20
C LEU A 96 8.98 1.86 -9.42
N ARG A 97 9.43 0.64 -9.08
CA ARG A 97 10.83 0.20 -9.26
C ARG A 97 11.22 -0.05 -10.71
N THR A 98 10.34 -0.66 -11.50
CA THR A 98 10.63 -1.01 -12.90
C THR A 98 10.47 0.16 -13.87
N GLY A 99 10.04 1.33 -13.37
CA GLY A 99 9.90 2.53 -14.17
C GLY A 99 9.04 2.32 -15.40
N ARG A 100 7.97 1.52 -15.34
CA ARG A 100 7.05 1.40 -16.48
C ARG A 100 6.39 2.74 -16.84
N CYS A 101 6.31 3.67 -15.89
CA CYS A 101 5.97 5.08 -16.14
C CYS A 101 7.05 5.88 -16.93
N ARG A 102 8.25 5.32 -17.14
CA ARG A 102 9.38 5.95 -17.84
C ARG A 102 9.58 5.40 -19.25
N ARG A 103 8.81 4.39 -19.68
CA ARG A 103 9.00 3.69 -20.96
C ARG A 103 7.96 4.00 -22.04
N GLU A 104 7.02 4.91 -21.77
CA GLU A 104 6.00 5.33 -22.75
C GLU A 104 6.06 6.82 -23.13
N LEU A 105 7.24 7.44 -23.04
CA LEU A 105 7.52 8.74 -23.65
C LEU A 105 8.81 8.70 -24.47
#